data_AF-A0A2V9WMU4-F1
#
_entry.id   AF-A0A2V9WMU4-F1
#
_cell.length_a   1.000
_cell.length_b   1.000
_cell.length_c   1.000
_cell.angle_alpha   90.00
_cell.angle_beta   90.00
_cell.angle_gamma   90.00
#
_symmetry.space_group_name_H-M   'P 1'
#
loop_
_entity.id
_entity.type
_entity.pdbx_description
1 polymer ?
#
loop_
_entity_poly.entity_id
_entity_poly.type
_entity_poly.pdbx_seq_one_letter_code
_entity_poly.pdbx_strand_id
1 'polypeptide(L)'
;MGNIVPNSAPQILELTLDKVRLRANANGECFGGEIMDAMREAAAGLRVDRLEVLLTRTVLVQTMESLGENYPAEVLQDYENPMQVSKALRYLNEAINWTARLKASEQRIRDGENDTAVCSTAEKSTN
;
A
#
# COMPACT_ATOMS: atom_id res chain seq x y z
N MET A 1 17.81 -0.68 4.56
CA MET A 1 16.67 -0.40 5.45
C MET A 1 15.59 -1.39 5.09
N GLY A 2 15.29 -2.33 5.98
CA GLY A 2 14.31 -3.40 5.72
C GLY A 2 12.97 -2.80 5.32
N ASN A 3 12.33 -3.39 4.33
CA ASN A 3 11.16 -2.81 3.69
C ASN A 3 10.05 -2.58 4.72
N ILE A 4 9.73 -1.32 5.01
CA ILE A 4 8.78 -0.89 6.05
C ILE A 4 7.33 -1.18 5.64
N VAL A 5 7.11 -1.72 4.44
CA VAL A 5 5.80 -2.03 3.87
C VAL A 5 5.30 -3.38 4.41
N PRO A 6 4.17 -3.43 5.14
CA PRO A 6 3.68 -4.68 5.70
C PRO A 6 3.17 -5.63 4.62
N ASN A 7 3.19 -6.93 4.91
CA ASN A 7 2.70 -7.94 3.99
C ASN A 7 1.21 -7.79 3.68
N SER A 8 0.44 -7.20 4.58
CA SER A 8 -0.99 -6.91 4.39
C SER A 8 -1.27 -5.67 3.52
N ALA A 9 -0.27 -4.81 3.25
CA ALA A 9 -0.48 -3.52 2.59
C ALA A 9 -1.25 -3.63 1.27
N PRO A 10 -0.95 -4.56 0.35
CA PRO A 10 -1.72 -4.68 -0.90
C PRO A 10 -3.20 -4.97 -0.64
N GLN A 11 -3.52 -5.92 0.25
CA GLN A 11 -4.91 -6.28 0.56
C GLN A 11 -5.65 -5.14 1.27
N ILE A 12 -4.96 -4.43 2.18
CA ILE A 12 -5.53 -3.23 2.82
C ILE A 12 -5.86 -2.19 1.76
N LEU A 13 -4.94 -1.89 0.84
CA LEU A 13 -5.14 -0.88 -0.21
C LEU A 13 -6.25 -1.27 -1.20
N GLU A 14 -6.30 -2.55 -1.62
CA GLU A 14 -7.35 -3.08 -2.50
C GLU A 14 -8.74 -2.96 -1.86
N LEU A 15 -8.89 -3.39 -0.61
CA LEU A 15 -10.17 -3.26 0.11
C LEU A 15 -10.53 -1.80 0.41
N THR A 16 -9.53 -0.95 0.64
CA THR A 16 -9.74 0.50 0.77
C THR A 16 -10.29 1.09 -0.53
N LEU A 17 -9.71 0.71 -1.66
CA LEU A 17 -10.17 1.13 -2.99
C LEU A 17 -11.63 0.72 -3.24
N ASP A 18 -12.00 -0.52 -2.92
CA ASP A 18 -13.37 -1.00 -3.08
C ASP A 18 -14.35 -0.24 -2.20
N LYS A 19 -13.99 0.02 -0.93
CA LYS A 19 -14.80 0.84 -0.02
C LYS A 19 -14.98 2.27 -0.53
N VAL A 20 -13.92 2.91 -1.00
CA VAL A 20 -13.98 4.27 -1.57
C VAL A 20 -14.89 4.28 -2.80
N ARG A 21 -14.79 3.29 -3.70
CA ARG A 21 -15.69 3.16 -4.86
C ARG A 21 -17.16 3.02 -4.45
N LEU A 22 -17.45 2.16 -3.47
CA LEU A 22 -18.82 1.96 -2.98
C LEU A 22 -19.41 3.24 -2.39
N ARG A 23 -18.63 3.97 -1.59
CA ARG A 23 -19.08 5.24 -1.00
C ARG A 23 -19.23 6.34 -2.06
N ALA A 24 -18.34 6.40 -3.05
CA ALA A 24 -18.42 7.38 -4.13
C ALA A 24 -19.71 7.21 -4.94
N ASN A 25 -20.10 5.96 -5.21
CA ASN A 25 -21.37 5.66 -5.86
C ASN A 25 -22.59 6.11 -5.04
N ALA A 26 -22.47 6.20 -3.70
CA ALA A 26 -23.57 6.59 -2.81
C ALA A 26 -23.62 8.11 -2.52
N ASN A 27 -22.47 8.78 -2.40
CA ASN A 27 -22.35 10.13 -1.85
C ASN A 27 -21.86 11.19 -2.86
N GLY A 28 -21.45 10.81 -4.08
CA GLY A 28 -20.98 11.74 -5.13
C GLY A 28 -19.45 11.82 -5.30
N GLU A 29 -18.97 12.88 -5.96
CA GLU A 29 -17.62 12.96 -6.55
C GLU A 29 -16.50 13.47 -5.63
N CYS A 30 -16.73 13.74 -4.33
CA CYS A 30 -15.72 14.33 -3.44
C CYS A 30 -15.52 13.55 -2.11
N PHE A 31 -14.26 13.32 -1.74
CA PHE A 31 -13.71 12.45 -0.68
C PHE A 31 -12.46 13.08 -0.04
N GLY A 32 -12.48 13.56 1.20
CA GLY A 32 -11.25 14.05 1.86
C GLY A 32 -10.84 13.24 3.08
N GLY A 33 -11.73 13.08 4.07
CA GLY A 33 -11.43 12.28 5.26
C GLY A 33 -11.75 10.78 5.15
N GLU A 34 -12.56 10.37 4.17
CA GLU A 34 -13.10 9.02 4.10
C GLU A 34 -12.06 7.93 3.79
N ILE A 35 -10.91 8.28 3.19
CA ILE A 35 -9.90 7.29 2.79
C ILE A 35 -9.28 6.62 4.02
N MET A 36 -8.97 7.40 5.07
CA MET A 36 -8.43 6.83 6.30
C MET A 36 -9.44 5.96 7.05
N ASP A 37 -10.71 6.32 7.02
CA ASP A 37 -11.77 5.52 7.63
C ASP A 37 -12.02 4.23 6.83
N ALA A 38 -12.04 4.32 5.50
CA ALA A 38 -12.11 3.16 4.62
C ALA A 38 -10.93 2.20 4.86
N MET A 39 -9.72 2.74 5.07
CA MET A 39 -8.52 1.96 5.36
C MET A 39 -8.59 1.26 6.73
N ARG A 40 -9.08 1.96 7.77
CA ARG A 40 -9.30 1.35 9.09
C ARG A 40 -10.34 0.24 9.03
N GLU A 41 -11.44 0.44 8.31
CA GLU A 41 -12.46 -0.58 8.13
C GLU A 41 -11.96 -1.78 7.32
N ALA A 42 -11.17 -1.56 6.27
CA ALA A 42 -10.54 -2.62 5.50
C ALA A 42 -9.64 -3.48 6.40
N ALA A 43 -8.79 -2.86 7.21
CA ALA A 43 -7.92 -3.56 8.13
C ALA A 43 -8.68 -4.30 9.24
N ALA A 44 -9.76 -3.72 9.75
CA ALA A 44 -10.64 -4.40 10.70
C ALA A 44 -11.25 -5.67 10.09
N GLY A 45 -11.69 -5.62 8.83
CA GLY A 45 -12.18 -6.78 8.09
C GLY A 45 -11.12 -7.87 7.91
N LEU A 46 -9.85 -7.48 7.76
CA LEU A 46 -8.71 -8.38 7.64
C LEU A 46 -8.13 -8.84 8.99
N ARG A 47 -8.64 -8.32 10.13
CA ARG A 47 -8.07 -8.53 11.48
C ARG A 47 -6.60 -8.14 11.58
N VAL A 48 -6.21 -7.11 10.86
CA VAL A 48 -4.86 -6.57 10.83
C VAL A 48 -4.66 -5.54 11.94
N ASP A 49 -3.46 -5.48 12.50
CA ASP A 49 -3.15 -4.56 13.58
C ASP A 49 -3.08 -3.08 13.13
N ARG A 50 -3.14 -2.18 14.12
CA ARG A 50 -3.11 -0.74 13.89
C ARG A 50 -1.77 -0.26 13.32
N LEU A 51 -0.65 -0.91 13.65
CA LEU A 51 0.65 -0.52 13.16
C LEU A 51 0.74 -0.74 11.65
N GLU A 52 0.27 -1.88 11.15
CA GLU A 52 0.24 -2.18 9.71
C GLU A 52 -0.65 -1.20 8.94
N VAL A 53 -1.75 -0.73 9.54
CA VAL A 53 -2.56 0.37 8.96
C VAL A 53 -1.75 1.66 8.84
N LEU A 54 -1.01 2.04 9.88
CA LEU A 54 -0.18 3.25 9.86
C LEU A 54 0.95 3.15 8.84
N LEU A 55 1.58 1.98 8.72
CA LEU A 55 2.61 1.74 7.72
C LEU A 55 2.03 1.77 6.30
N THR A 56 0.84 1.19 6.09
CA THR A 56 0.13 1.25 4.80
C THR A 56 -0.30 2.69 4.46
N ARG A 57 -0.71 3.48 5.45
CA ARG A 57 -0.95 4.93 5.26
C ARG A 57 0.31 5.64 4.79
N THR A 58 1.47 5.34 5.37
CA THR A 58 2.74 5.95 4.95
C THR A 58 3.04 5.66 3.48
N VAL A 59 2.75 4.46 3.00
CA VAL A 59 2.88 4.12 1.58
C VAL A 59 1.98 4.98 0.70
N LEU A 60 0.73 5.17 1.09
CA LEU A 60 -0.20 6.02 0.35
C LEU A 60 0.26 7.48 0.35
N VAL A 61 0.70 7.99 1.49
CA VAL A 61 1.27 9.35 1.64
C VAL A 61 2.47 9.56 0.71
N GLN A 62 3.42 8.64 0.72
CA GLN A 62 4.60 8.70 -0.16
C GLN A 62 4.22 8.63 -1.65
N THR A 63 3.19 7.84 -1.97
CA THR A 63 2.66 7.77 -3.33
C THR A 63 2.08 9.13 -3.75
N MET A 64 1.28 9.76 -2.89
CA MET A 64 0.69 11.08 -3.15
C MET A 64 1.77 12.16 -3.30
N GLU A 65 2.78 12.16 -2.43
CA GLU A 65 3.98 13.01 -2.52
C GLU A 65 4.67 12.84 -3.87
N SER A 66 4.91 11.60 -4.31
CA SER A 66 5.57 11.32 -5.60
C SER A 66 4.78 11.79 -6.81
N LEU A 67 3.46 11.96 -6.64
CA LEU A 67 2.55 12.47 -7.67
C LEU A 67 2.33 13.99 -7.57
N GLY A 68 3.03 14.67 -6.67
CA GLY A 68 3.04 16.13 -6.53
C GLY A 68 1.99 16.70 -5.59
N GLU A 69 1.37 15.89 -4.72
CA GLU A 69 0.47 16.43 -3.69
C GLU A 69 1.26 17.15 -2.60
N ASN A 70 0.83 18.37 -2.27
CA ASN A 70 1.37 19.11 -1.13
C ASN A 70 0.52 18.78 0.11
N TYR A 71 1.18 18.42 1.22
CA TYR A 71 0.53 18.03 2.48
C TYR A 71 -0.43 16.82 2.38
N PRO A 72 -0.04 15.72 1.73
CA PRO A 72 -0.94 14.57 1.50
C PRO A 72 -1.50 13.94 2.78
N ALA A 73 -0.74 13.98 3.87
CA ALA A 73 -1.15 13.45 5.16
C ALA A 73 -2.40 14.15 5.72
N GLU A 74 -2.50 15.47 5.52
CA GLU A 74 -3.62 16.30 5.94
C GLU A 74 -4.82 16.06 5.04
N VAL A 75 -4.58 16.06 3.71
CA VAL A 75 -5.61 15.80 2.70
C VAL A 75 -6.34 14.47 2.93
N LEU A 76 -5.64 13.41 3.38
CA LEU A 76 -6.25 12.10 3.68
C LEU A 76 -7.23 12.10 4.88
N GLN A 77 -7.24 13.16 5.68
CA GLN A 77 -8.06 13.30 6.90
C GLN A 77 -8.91 14.58 6.87
N ASP A 78 -8.85 15.36 5.79
CA ASP A 78 -9.55 16.63 5.67
C ASP A 78 -11.02 16.40 5.27
N TYR A 79 -11.93 16.53 6.22
CA TYR A 79 -13.37 16.43 5.95
C TYR A 79 -13.98 17.73 5.41
N GLU A 80 -13.28 18.85 5.57
CA GLU A 80 -13.77 20.18 5.18
C GLU A 80 -13.49 20.46 3.70
N ASN A 81 -12.35 20.00 3.18
CA ASN A 81 -11.96 20.14 1.77
C ASN A 81 -11.80 18.77 1.09
N PRO A 82 -12.91 18.15 0.67
CA PRO A 82 -12.86 16.81 0.12
C PRO A 82 -12.15 16.75 -1.25
N MET A 83 -11.23 15.80 -1.41
CA MET A 83 -10.52 15.52 -2.66
C MET A 83 -11.45 14.84 -3.68
N GLN A 84 -11.34 15.15 -4.97
CA GLN A 84 -12.13 14.43 -5.99
C GLN A 84 -11.89 12.91 -5.96
N VAL A 85 -12.97 12.12 -6.13
CA VAL A 85 -12.93 10.65 -6.18
C VAL A 85 -11.92 10.15 -7.20
N SER A 86 -11.91 10.73 -8.40
CA SER A 86 -10.98 10.37 -9.46
C SER A 86 -9.51 10.45 -9.01
N LYS A 87 -9.18 11.47 -8.22
CA LYS A 87 -7.86 11.69 -7.64
C LYS A 87 -7.56 10.68 -6.52
N ALA A 88 -8.52 10.41 -5.63
CA ALA A 88 -8.41 9.39 -4.60
C ALA A 88 -8.17 7.99 -5.18
N LEU A 89 -8.97 7.61 -6.20
CA LEU A 89 -8.83 6.33 -6.90
C LEU A 89 -7.49 6.23 -7.61
N ARG A 90 -7.01 7.32 -8.22
CA ARG A 90 -5.66 7.35 -8.83
C ARG A 90 -4.58 7.06 -7.79
N TYR A 91 -4.61 7.73 -6.63
CA TYR A 91 -3.63 7.52 -5.57
C TYR A 91 -3.63 6.11 -5.01
N LEU A 92 -4.80 5.55 -4.76
CA LEU A 92 -4.93 4.17 -4.29
C LEU A 92 -4.42 3.16 -5.33
N ASN A 93 -4.74 3.34 -6.62
CA ASN A 93 -4.24 2.46 -7.69
C ASN A 93 -2.72 2.54 -7.83
N GLU A 94 -2.13 3.73 -7.78
CA GLU A 94 -0.68 3.89 -7.84
C GLU A 94 0.02 3.25 -6.63
N ALA A 95 -0.57 3.37 -5.43
CA ALA A 95 -0.03 2.73 -4.23
C ALA A 95 -0.11 1.18 -4.33
N ILE A 96 -1.21 0.63 -4.87
CA ILE A 96 -1.34 -0.81 -5.15
C ILE A 96 -0.28 -1.27 -6.14
N ASN A 97 -0.12 -0.55 -7.25
CA ASN A 97 0.88 -0.88 -8.27
C ASN A 97 2.31 -0.81 -7.73
N TRP A 98 2.60 0.23 -6.94
CA TRP A 98 3.91 0.40 -6.32
C TRP A 98 4.22 -0.72 -5.33
N THR A 99 3.30 -1.05 -4.42
CA THR A 99 3.48 -2.15 -3.46
C THR A 99 3.61 -3.51 -4.15
N ALA A 100 2.86 -3.76 -5.23
CA ALA A 100 2.98 -4.99 -6.01
C ALA A 100 4.37 -5.13 -6.66
N ARG A 101 4.88 -4.05 -7.27
CA ARG A 101 6.23 -4.03 -7.88
C ARG A 101 7.34 -4.25 -6.86
N LEU A 102 7.20 -3.60 -5.70
CA LEU A 102 8.13 -3.73 -4.59
C LEU A 102 8.25 -5.18 -4.13
N LYS A 103 7.12 -5.84 -3.85
CA LYS A 103 7.10 -7.26 -3.44
C LYS A 103 7.61 -8.21 -4.52
N ALA A 104 7.31 -7.94 -5.79
CA ALA A 104 7.84 -8.73 -6.90
C ALA A 104 9.38 -8.60 -6.99
N SER A 105 9.93 -7.43 -6.69
CA SER A 105 11.38 -7.22 -6.65
C SER A 105 12.06 -7.94 -5.48
N GLU A 106 11.43 -7.93 -4.29
CA GLU A 106 11.92 -8.68 -3.13
C GLU A 106 11.95 -10.19 -3.38
N GLN A 107 10.92 -10.72 -4.06
CA GLN A 107 10.87 -12.13 -4.40
C GLN A 107 12.02 -12.53 -5.33
N ARG A 108 12.30 -11.72 -6.36
CA ARG A 108 13.41 -11.97 -7.28
C ARG A 108 14.78 -11.93 -6.60
N ILE A 109 14.97 -11.05 -5.63
CA ILE A 109 16.21 -10.99 -4.83
C ILE A 109 16.36 -12.28 -4.01
N ARG A 110 15.30 -12.72 -3.31
CA ARG A 110 15.31 -13.97 -2.55
C ARG A 110 15.61 -15.19 -3.41
N ASP A 111 15.00 -15.26 -4.60
CA ASP A 111 15.19 -16.38 -5.52
C ASP A 111 16.64 -16.39 -6.08
N GLY A 112 17.22 -15.22 -6.38
CA GLY A 112 18.63 -15.12 -6.81
C GLY A 112 19.68 -15.38 -5.71
N GLU A 113 19.37 -15.09 -4.45
CA GLU A 113 20.21 -15.46 -3.29
C GLU A 113 20.18 -16.97 -3.01
N ASN A 114 19.03 -17.62 -3.22
CA ASN A 114 18.92 -19.07 -3.08
C ASN A 114 19.72 -19.83 -4.17
N ASP A 115 19.75 -19.32 -5.41
CA ASP A 115 20.55 -19.93 -6.49
C ASP A 115 22.07 -19.85 -6.25
N THR A 116 22.54 -18.81 -5.57
CA THR A 116 23.97 -18.68 -5.20
C THR A 116 24.35 -19.54 -3.98
N ALA A 117 23.42 -19.81 -3.06
CA ALA A 117 23.65 -20.69 -1.91
C ALA A 117 23.75 -22.18 -2.31
N VAL A 118 22.95 -22.63 -3.28
CA VAL A 118 22.97 -24.02 -3.80
C VAL A 118 24.28 -24.33 -4.54
N CYS A 119 24.90 -23.31 -5.17
CA CYS A 119 26.17 -23.50 -5.88
C CYS A 119 27.39 -23.61 -4.94
N SER A 120 27.36 -23.00 -3.74
CA SER A 120 28.52 -23.02 -2.82
C SER A 120 28.60 -24.26 -1.92
N THR A 121 27.53 -25.05 -1.82
CA THR A 121 27.52 -26.29 -1.00
C THR A 121 27.98 -27.53 -1.76
N ALA A 122 28.14 -27.46 -3.08
CA ALA A 122 28.58 -28.58 -3.92
C ALA A 122 30.11 -28.78 -3.96
N GLU A 123 30.93 -27.81 -3.52
CA GLU A 123 32.40 -27.88 -3.65
C GLU A 123 33.13 -28.42 -2.39
N LYS A 124 32.42 -28.84 -1.33
CA LYS A 124 33.04 -29.39 -0.10
C LYS A 124 32.92 -30.91 0.05
N SER A 125 32.75 -31.66 -1.04
CA SER A 125 32.79 -33.12 -1.00
C SER A 125 33.49 -33.70 -2.22
N THR A 126 34.80 -33.50 -2.29
CA THR A 126 35.70 -34.45 -2.94
C THR A 126 37.05 -34.39 -2.25
N ASN A 127 37.50 -35.57 -1.81
CA ASN A 127 38.79 -35.87 -1.18
C ASN A 127 39.99 -35.35 -1.97
#